data_AF-A0A9D2R750-F1
#
_entry.id   AF-A0A9D2R750-F1
#
_cell.length_a   1.000
_cell.length_b   1.000
_cell.length_c   1.000
_cell.angle_alpha   90.00
_cell.angle_beta   90.00
_cell.angle_gamma   90.00
#
_symmetry.space_group_name_H-M   'P 1'
#
loop_
_entity.id
_entity.type
_entity.pdbx_description
1 polymer ?
#
loop_
_entity_poly.entity_id
_entity_poly.type
_entity_poly.pdbx_seq_one_letter_code
_entity_poly.pdbx_strand_id
1 'polypeptide(L)'
;VKVLLDAGADGLFAENARRLGLALDEVDHAVLSHAHYDHADGMADFLAQNTKAKLYLRESCGENCYKKEADRWKYIGIREGLLGQYRDRLVRVYGDLELEKGMWLVGHKTPGLEEAGERERMYLRENDTCTVDDFSHEQSLVFDTGDGLAVFNSCSHGGADNIIREVADTFPGRKVRAMIGGFHLHNKTEAYVRSFAEKLRATGIEEIWTGHCTGEEAYHILKEELGGIVHQLAAGAQIRLG
;
A
#
# COMPACT_ATOMS: atom_id res chain seq x y z
N VAL A 1 -18.94 7.04 -5.13
CA VAL A 1 -17.70 6.43 -5.66
C VAL A 1 -17.29 5.32 -4.71
N LYS A 2 -16.99 4.13 -5.24
CA LYS A 2 -16.43 2.99 -4.49
C LYS A 2 -15.07 2.64 -5.06
N VAL A 3 -14.06 2.47 -4.21
CA VAL A 3 -12.70 2.12 -4.61
C VAL A 3 -12.26 0.84 -3.93
N LEU A 4 -11.63 -0.05 -4.70
CA LEU A 4 -10.91 -1.20 -4.18
C LEU A 4 -9.41 -0.88 -4.17
N LEU A 5 -8.76 -0.94 -3.00
CA LEU A 5 -7.31 -0.86 -2.87
C LEU A 5 -6.77 -2.26 -2.57
N ASP A 6 -5.97 -2.79 -3.50
CA ASP A 6 -5.44 -4.15 -3.49
C ASP A 6 -6.50 -5.26 -3.46
N ALA A 7 -6.07 -6.49 -3.70
CA ALA A 7 -6.94 -7.66 -3.74
C ALA A 7 -6.32 -8.92 -3.10
N GLY A 8 -5.22 -8.78 -2.37
CA GLY A 8 -4.58 -9.93 -1.71
C GLY A 8 -3.86 -10.86 -2.70
N ALA A 9 -3.41 -12.01 -2.19
CA ALA A 9 -2.73 -13.05 -2.97
C ALA A 9 -3.69 -13.93 -3.80
N ASP A 10 -4.97 -13.98 -3.45
CA ASP A 10 -5.96 -14.89 -4.02
C ASP A 10 -7.39 -14.38 -3.79
N GLY A 11 -8.40 -15.16 -4.20
CA GLY A 11 -9.82 -14.83 -4.13
C GLY A 11 -10.42 -14.74 -2.72
N LEU A 12 -9.66 -14.93 -1.63
CA LEU A 12 -10.18 -14.80 -0.27
C LEU A 12 -10.76 -13.41 0.01
N PHE A 13 -10.20 -12.35 -0.57
CA PHE A 13 -10.77 -11.00 -0.44
C PHE A 13 -12.20 -10.92 -1.01
N ALA A 14 -12.45 -11.57 -2.15
CA ALA A 14 -13.75 -11.59 -2.81
C ALA A 14 -14.78 -12.40 -2.02
N GLU A 15 -14.35 -13.51 -1.41
CA GLU A 15 -15.22 -14.25 -0.49
C GLU A 15 -15.59 -13.42 0.74
N ASN A 16 -14.64 -12.67 1.31
CA ASN A 16 -14.90 -11.78 2.44
C ASN A 16 -15.86 -10.64 2.04
N ALA A 17 -15.68 -10.02 0.87
CA ALA A 17 -16.59 -9.01 0.35
C ALA A 17 -18.03 -9.55 0.24
N ARG A 18 -18.19 -10.76 -0.32
CA ARG A 18 -19.50 -11.44 -0.41
C ARG A 18 -20.12 -11.68 0.96
N ARG A 19 -19.33 -12.12 1.96
CA ARG A 19 -19.81 -12.35 3.35
C ARG A 19 -20.25 -11.05 4.03
N LEU A 20 -19.64 -9.92 3.68
CA LEU A 20 -20.00 -8.59 4.16
C LEU A 20 -21.16 -7.95 3.36
N GLY A 21 -21.70 -8.62 2.34
CA GLY A 21 -22.74 -8.07 1.48
C GLY A 21 -22.25 -6.95 0.55
N LEU A 22 -20.93 -6.90 0.28
CA LEU A 22 -20.33 -5.94 -0.64
C LEU A 22 -20.27 -6.53 -2.05
N ALA A 23 -20.80 -5.77 -3.01
CA ALA A 23 -20.84 -6.16 -4.41
C ALA A 23 -19.62 -5.59 -5.16
N LEU A 24 -18.76 -6.47 -5.69
CA LEU A 24 -17.52 -6.08 -6.37
C LEU A 24 -17.76 -5.43 -7.74
N ASP A 25 -18.87 -5.75 -8.40
CA ASP A 25 -19.31 -5.14 -9.67
C ASP A 25 -19.74 -3.67 -9.50
N GLU A 26 -20.05 -3.24 -8.28
CA GLU A 26 -20.36 -1.84 -7.95
C GLU A 26 -19.10 -0.96 -7.77
N VAL A 27 -17.91 -1.54 -7.65
CA VAL A 27 -16.63 -0.80 -7.51
C VAL A 27 -16.36 0.04 -8.76
N ASP A 28 -16.11 1.34 -8.59
CA ASP A 28 -15.90 2.29 -9.69
C ASP A 28 -14.43 2.36 -10.13
N HIS A 29 -13.50 2.27 -9.17
CA HIS A 29 -12.06 2.31 -9.41
C HIS A 29 -11.34 1.21 -8.63
N ALA A 30 -10.31 0.62 -9.22
CA ALA A 30 -9.39 -0.26 -8.50
C ALA A 30 -7.99 0.34 -8.50
N VAL A 31 -7.28 0.23 -7.38
CA VAL A 31 -5.94 0.78 -7.19
C VAL A 31 -5.04 -0.35 -6.71
N LEU A 32 -3.90 -0.51 -7.36
CA LEU A 32 -2.82 -1.37 -6.88
C LEU A 32 -1.81 -0.49 -6.13
N SER A 33 -1.59 -0.79 -4.86
CA SER A 33 -0.65 -0.05 -4.01
C SER A 33 0.79 -0.22 -4.48
N HIS A 34 1.21 -1.45 -4.82
CA HIS A 34 2.54 -1.78 -5.30
C HIS A 34 2.58 -3.17 -5.96
N ALA A 35 3.68 -3.51 -6.62
CA ALA A 35 3.79 -4.65 -7.52
C ALA A 35 4.12 -6.01 -6.86
N HIS A 36 3.63 -6.27 -5.64
CA HIS A 36 3.81 -7.57 -4.97
C HIS A 36 2.59 -8.49 -5.09
N TYR A 37 2.85 -9.80 -5.19
CA TYR A 37 1.82 -10.83 -5.39
C TYR A 37 0.73 -10.81 -4.33
N ASP A 38 1.08 -10.58 -3.06
CA ASP A 38 0.16 -10.57 -1.92
C ASP A 38 -0.77 -9.35 -1.88
N HIS A 39 -0.64 -8.46 -2.87
CA HIS A 39 -1.51 -7.31 -3.09
C HIS A 39 -2.21 -7.37 -4.45
N ALA A 40 -1.53 -7.90 -5.47
CA ALA A 40 -1.93 -7.83 -6.86
C ALA A 40 -2.71 -9.06 -7.36
N ASP A 41 -2.42 -10.26 -6.88
CA ASP A 41 -2.85 -11.48 -7.56
C ASP A 41 -4.37 -11.70 -7.54
N GLY A 42 -5.04 -11.29 -6.46
CA GLY A 42 -6.50 -11.31 -6.39
C GLY A 42 -7.18 -10.35 -7.38
N MET A 43 -6.44 -9.44 -8.01
CA MET A 43 -7.01 -8.54 -9.04
C MET A 43 -7.56 -9.32 -10.22
N ALA A 44 -7.04 -10.51 -10.51
CA ALA A 44 -7.60 -11.36 -11.55
C ALA A 44 -9.06 -11.74 -11.26
N ASP A 45 -9.39 -12.07 -10.00
CA ASP A 45 -10.76 -12.40 -9.58
C ASP A 45 -11.66 -11.17 -9.55
N PHE A 46 -11.11 -10.01 -9.15
CA PHE A 46 -11.83 -8.73 -9.21
C PHE A 46 -12.19 -8.35 -10.65
N LEU A 47 -11.21 -8.35 -11.56
CA LEU A 47 -11.37 -7.92 -12.95
C LEU A 47 -12.26 -8.87 -13.77
N ALA A 48 -12.34 -10.14 -13.39
CA ALA A 48 -13.28 -11.09 -13.97
C ALA A 48 -14.74 -10.81 -13.55
N GLN A 49 -14.96 -10.32 -12.33
CA GLN A 49 -16.30 -10.01 -11.79
C GLN A 49 -16.77 -8.60 -12.12
N ASN A 50 -15.84 -7.64 -12.18
CA ASN A 50 -16.14 -6.24 -12.45
C ASN A 50 -15.80 -5.85 -13.89
N THR A 51 -16.79 -5.41 -14.66
CA THR A 51 -16.62 -5.05 -16.08
C THR A 51 -16.33 -3.57 -16.34
N LYS A 52 -16.38 -2.70 -15.31
CA LYS A 52 -16.31 -1.23 -15.46
C LYS A 52 -15.02 -0.59 -14.96
N ALA A 53 -14.52 -0.98 -13.79
CA ALA A 53 -13.45 -0.27 -13.08
C ALA A 53 -12.11 -0.32 -13.83
N LYS A 54 -11.41 0.80 -13.95
CA LYS A 54 -10.01 0.76 -14.36
C LYS A 54 -9.12 0.37 -13.16
N LEU A 55 -8.02 -0.32 -13.43
CA LEU A 55 -7.00 -0.64 -12.44
C LEU A 55 -5.85 0.36 -12.57
N TYR A 56 -5.70 1.22 -11.58
CA TYR A 56 -4.67 2.23 -11.49
C TYR A 56 -3.44 1.67 -10.79
N LEU A 57 -2.29 1.77 -11.44
CA LEU A 57 -0.99 1.30 -10.94
C LEU A 57 0.10 2.25 -11.41
N ARG A 58 1.20 2.34 -10.66
CA ARG A 58 2.34 3.20 -11.04
C ARG A 58 2.94 2.78 -12.37
N GLU A 59 3.53 3.74 -13.08
CA GLU A 59 4.17 3.44 -14.36
C GLU A 59 5.25 2.34 -14.25
N SER A 60 5.97 2.31 -13.14
CA SER A 60 7.06 1.37 -12.86
C SER A 60 6.60 0.00 -12.36
N CYS A 61 5.29 -0.24 -12.15
CA CYS A 61 4.82 -1.57 -11.77
C CYS A 61 5.11 -2.60 -12.87
N GLY A 62 5.86 -3.64 -12.54
CA GLY A 62 6.16 -4.76 -13.43
C GLY A 62 5.81 -6.11 -12.82
N GLU A 63 5.92 -7.16 -13.63
CA GLU A 63 5.89 -8.57 -13.19
C GLU A 63 7.34 -9.03 -12.94
N ASN A 64 8.04 -8.33 -12.06
CA ASN A 64 9.51 -8.37 -12.01
C ASN A 64 10.10 -8.24 -10.59
N CYS A 65 9.30 -8.27 -9.53
CA CYS A 65 9.80 -8.16 -8.16
C CYS A 65 10.32 -9.52 -7.64
N TYR A 66 11.50 -9.50 -7.02
CA TYR A 66 12.14 -10.67 -6.42
C TYR A 66 12.70 -10.36 -5.04
N LYS A 67 12.73 -11.39 -4.19
CA LYS A 67 13.45 -11.40 -2.92
C LYS A 67 14.63 -12.35 -3.01
N LYS A 68 15.80 -11.92 -2.53
CA LYS A 68 16.97 -12.79 -2.40
C LYS A 68 16.98 -13.45 -1.03
N GLU A 69 16.75 -14.76 -0.97
CA GLU A 69 16.78 -15.56 0.27
C GLU A 69 18.00 -16.49 0.24
N ALA A 70 18.98 -16.25 1.12
CA ALA A 70 20.31 -16.88 1.05
C ALA A 70 20.89 -16.76 -0.38
N ASP A 71 21.11 -17.88 -1.07
CA ASP A 71 21.62 -17.96 -2.44
C ASP A 71 20.52 -18.19 -3.49
N ARG A 72 19.23 -18.08 -3.10
CA ARG A 72 18.09 -18.29 -4.00
C ARG A 72 17.35 -16.99 -4.28
N TRP A 73 16.80 -16.92 -5.48
CA TRP A 73 15.87 -15.88 -5.88
C TRP A 73 14.44 -16.41 -5.75
N LYS A 74 13.60 -15.68 -5.02
CA LYS A 74 12.18 -15.96 -4.88
C LYS A 74 11.41 -14.87 -5.62
N TYR A 75 10.54 -15.29 -6.54
CA TYR A 75 9.61 -14.36 -7.17
C TYR A 75 8.59 -13.87 -6.13
N ILE A 76 8.41 -12.55 -6.05
CA ILE A 76 7.41 -11.90 -5.19
C ILE A 76 6.58 -10.86 -5.96
N GLY A 77 6.75 -10.77 -7.27
CA GLY A 77 6.03 -9.84 -8.13
C GLY A 77 4.61 -10.28 -8.45
N ILE A 78 3.87 -9.40 -9.12
CA ILE A 78 2.55 -9.69 -9.71
C ILE A 78 2.61 -10.97 -10.53
N ARG A 79 1.64 -11.89 -10.42
CA ARG A 79 1.58 -13.09 -11.26
C ARG A 79 1.87 -12.81 -12.73
N GLU A 80 2.84 -13.53 -13.29
CA GLU A 80 3.23 -13.42 -14.69
C GLU A 80 2.02 -13.56 -15.63
N GLY A 81 1.87 -12.62 -16.55
CA GLY A 81 0.79 -12.54 -17.54
C GLY A 81 -0.45 -11.76 -17.10
N LEU A 82 -0.61 -11.42 -15.82
CA LEU A 82 -1.78 -10.69 -15.32
C LEU A 82 -1.91 -9.30 -15.96
N LEU A 83 -0.83 -8.54 -16.02
CA LEU A 83 -0.83 -7.21 -16.63
C LEU A 83 -1.10 -7.29 -18.13
N GLY A 84 -0.56 -8.32 -18.79
CA GLY A 84 -0.82 -8.58 -20.21
C GLY A 84 -2.28 -8.94 -20.49
N GLN A 85 -2.87 -9.82 -19.68
CA GLN A 85 -4.25 -10.28 -19.80
C GLN A 85 -5.26 -9.14 -19.67
N TYR A 86 -5.00 -8.18 -18.78
CA TYR A 86 -5.93 -7.09 -18.48
C TYR A 86 -5.49 -5.72 -19.01
N ARG A 87 -4.58 -5.67 -19.99
CA ARG A 87 -3.97 -4.44 -20.52
C ARG A 87 -4.95 -3.30 -20.83
N ASP A 88 -6.14 -3.61 -21.33
CA ASP A 88 -7.16 -2.61 -21.71
C ASP A 88 -7.89 -2.00 -20.51
N ARG A 89 -7.73 -2.58 -19.32
CA ARG A 89 -8.27 -2.10 -18.05
C ARG A 89 -7.23 -1.35 -17.21
N LEU A 90 -5.95 -1.39 -17.58
CA LEU A 90 -4.87 -0.77 -16.83
C LEU A 90 -4.76 0.74 -17.13
N VAL A 91 -4.48 1.51 -16.09
CA VAL A 91 -4.13 2.94 -16.17
C VAL A 91 -2.80 3.16 -15.44
N ARG A 92 -1.77 3.47 -16.22
CA ARG A 92 -0.43 3.80 -15.72
C ARG A 92 -0.45 5.22 -15.15
N VAL A 93 -0.13 5.35 -13.86
CA VAL A 93 -0.12 6.63 -13.14
C VAL A 93 1.28 7.22 -13.16
N TYR A 94 1.37 8.49 -13.59
CA TYR A 94 2.57 9.31 -13.63
C TYR A 94 2.40 10.48 -12.65
N GLY A 95 3.40 10.74 -11.80
CA GLY A 95 3.30 11.79 -10.80
C GLY A 95 2.13 11.57 -9.83
N ASP A 96 1.51 12.66 -9.38
CA ASP A 96 0.31 12.61 -8.54
C ASP A 96 -0.95 12.78 -9.42
N LEU A 97 -2.01 12.01 -9.12
CA LEU A 97 -3.24 11.99 -9.91
C LEU A 97 -4.47 12.19 -9.01
N GLU A 98 -5.30 13.19 -9.32
CA GLU A 98 -6.66 13.28 -8.77
C GLU A 98 -7.56 12.29 -9.52
N LEU A 99 -7.93 11.20 -8.85
CA LEU A 99 -8.76 10.15 -9.41
C LEU A 99 -10.23 10.58 -9.46
N GLU A 100 -10.67 11.25 -8.40
CA GLU A 100 -11.97 11.91 -8.25
C GLU A 100 -11.77 13.11 -7.32
N LYS A 101 -12.74 14.03 -7.26
CA LYS A 101 -12.66 15.20 -6.36
C LYS A 101 -12.35 14.77 -4.92
N GLY A 102 -11.19 15.19 -4.40
CA GLY A 102 -10.75 14.87 -3.04
C GLY A 102 -10.21 13.45 -2.87
N MET A 103 -9.91 12.72 -3.95
CA MET A 103 -9.32 11.39 -3.93
C MET A 103 -8.11 11.35 -4.86
N TRP A 104 -6.94 11.08 -4.29
CA TRP A 104 -5.66 11.22 -4.97
C TRP A 104 -4.82 9.95 -4.91
N LEU A 105 -4.03 9.72 -5.95
CA LEU A 105 -2.94 8.76 -5.96
C LEU A 105 -1.62 9.52 -5.88
N VAL A 106 -0.83 9.21 -4.86
CA VAL A 106 0.43 9.90 -4.56
C VAL A 106 1.54 8.86 -4.48
N GLY A 107 2.55 8.98 -5.31
CA GLY A 107 3.75 8.13 -5.25
C GLY A 107 4.87 8.74 -4.43
N HIS A 108 5.92 7.95 -4.22
CA HIS A 108 7.12 8.41 -3.54
C HIS A 108 7.84 9.54 -4.27
N LYS A 109 8.42 10.43 -3.46
CA LYS A 109 9.25 11.57 -3.85
C LYS A 109 10.57 11.61 -3.07
N THR A 110 10.65 10.86 -1.97
CA THR A 110 11.84 10.74 -1.12
C THR A 110 12.94 10.00 -1.88
N PRO A 111 14.15 10.58 -2.02
CA PRO A 111 15.27 9.88 -2.62
C PRO A 111 15.86 8.84 -1.66
N GLY A 112 16.59 7.85 -2.18
CA GLY A 112 17.32 6.88 -1.35
C GLY A 112 16.48 5.71 -0.84
N LEU A 113 15.29 5.48 -1.40
CA LEU A 113 14.43 4.36 -0.97
C LEU A 113 15.00 2.98 -1.33
N GLU A 114 15.99 2.91 -2.22
CA GLU A 114 16.77 1.71 -2.48
C GLU A 114 17.43 1.16 -1.20
N GLU A 115 17.78 2.00 -0.21
CA GLU A 115 18.30 1.54 1.08
C GLU A 115 17.32 0.61 1.82
N ALA A 116 16.01 0.83 1.63
CA ALA A 116 14.99 -0.07 2.14
C ALA A 116 14.97 -1.39 1.37
N GLY A 117 15.09 -1.35 0.04
CA GLY A 117 15.20 -2.53 -0.81
C GLY A 117 16.42 -3.39 -0.46
N GLU A 118 17.59 -2.78 -0.23
CA GLU A 118 18.81 -3.47 0.18
C GLU A 118 18.61 -4.21 1.51
N ARG A 119 18.03 -3.52 2.50
CA ARG A 119 17.76 -4.06 3.84
C ARG A 119 16.77 -5.23 3.80
N GLU A 120 15.73 -5.14 2.98
CA GLU A 120 14.74 -6.21 2.82
C GLU A 120 15.17 -7.29 1.80
N ARG A 121 16.29 -7.07 1.11
CA ARG A 121 16.82 -7.92 0.04
C ARG A 121 15.81 -8.06 -1.11
N MET A 122 15.17 -6.97 -1.49
CA MET A 122 14.19 -6.85 -2.56
C MET A 122 14.81 -6.21 -3.80
N TYR A 123 14.46 -6.74 -4.97
CA TYR A 123 15.09 -6.42 -6.24
C TYR A 123 14.07 -6.44 -7.37
N LEU A 124 14.28 -5.60 -8.38
CA LEU A 124 13.59 -5.67 -9.67
C LEU A 124 14.49 -6.39 -10.67
N ARG A 125 13.94 -7.37 -11.40
CA ARG A 125 14.69 -8.12 -12.41
C ARG A 125 13.98 -8.09 -13.75
N GLU A 126 14.60 -7.43 -14.73
CA GLU A 126 14.11 -7.37 -16.10
C GLU A 126 15.24 -7.75 -17.07
N ASN A 127 14.99 -8.73 -17.94
CA ASN A 127 15.98 -9.24 -18.88
C ASN A 127 17.29 -9.62 -18.14
N ASP A 128 18.41 -9.02 -18.54
CA ASP A 128 19.72 -9.23 -17.93
C ASP A 128 20.04 -8.24 -16.79
N THR A 129 19.08 -7.40 -16.40
CA THR A 129 19.26 -6.39 -15.34
C THR A 129 18.66 -6.85 -14.02
N CYS A 130 19.37 -6.55 -12.94
CA CYS A 130 18.92 -6.76 -11.57
C CYS A 130 19.27 -5.51 -10.78
N THR A 131 18.26 -4.73 -10.41
CA THR A 131 18.43 -3.52 -9.60
C THR A 131 17.83 -3.75 -8.22
N VAL A 132 18.35 -3.05 -7.22
CA VAL A 132 17.68 -2.98 -5.91
C VAL A 132 16.32 -2.31 -6.13
N ASP A 133 15.30 -2.80 -5.43
CA ASP A 133 13.97 -2.20 -5.49
C ASP A 133 13.96 -0.87 -4.73
N ASP A 134 13.62 0.22 -5.44
CA ASP A 134 13.48 1.57 -4.89
C ASP A 134 12.02 1.90 -4.52
N PHE A 135 11.12 0.93 -4.71
CA PHE A 135 9.69 1.07 -4.46
C PHE A 135 9.02 2.21 -5.23
N SER A 136 9.58 2.65 -6.37
CA SER A 136 8.94 3.63 -7.26
C SER A 136 7.56 3.17 -7.77
N HIS A 137 7.30 1.86 -7.71
CA HIS A 137 6.03 1.21 -8.03
C HIS A 137 4.99 1.32 -6.91
N GLU A 138 5.38 1.77 -5.71
CA GLU A 138 4.49 2.01 -4.57
C GLU A 138 3.76 3.36 -4.68
N GLN A 139 2.49 3.38 -4.31
CA GLN A 139 1.64 4.57 -4.25
C GLN A 139 0.63 4.49 -3.11
N SER A 140 0.21 5.66 -2.66
CA SER A 140 -0.77 5.85 -1.60
C SER A 140 -2.08 6.39 -2.18
N LEU A 141 -3.20 5.86 -1.69
CA LEU A 141 -4.53 6.40 -1.94
C LEU A 141 -4.87 7.40 -0.82
N VAL A 142 -5.07 8.66 -1.18
CA VAL A 142 -5.30 9.76 -0.24
C VAL A 142 -6.72 10.28 -0.39
N PHE A 143 -7.47 10.34 0.71
CA PHE A 143 -8.78 10.96 0.78
C PHE A 143 -8.72 12.27 1.55
N ASP A 144 -9.33 13.31 0.98
CA ASP A 144 -9.65 14.55 1.67
C ASP A 144 -10.98 14.37 2.43
N THR A 145 -10.91 14.25 3.76
CA THR A 145 -12.08 14.07 4.64
C THR A 145 -12.68 15.41 5.11
N GLY A 146 -12.19 16.53 4.58
CA GLY A 146 -12.56 17.88 5.02
C GLY A 146 -11.82 18.31 6.30
N ASP A 147 -11.78 17.46 7.32
CA ASP A 147 -11.06 17.72 8.59
C ASP A 147 -9.60 17.26 8.60
N GLY A 148 -9.14 16.63 7.52
CA GLY A 148 -7.76 16.19 7.33
C GLY A 148 -7.61 15.34 6.08
N LEU A 149 -6.42 14.79 5.89
CA LEU A 149 -6.16 13.77 4.89
C LEU A 149 -6.09 12.40 5.57
N ALA A 150 -6.76 11.42 4.98
CA ALA A 150 -6.60 10.01 5.32
C ALA A 150 -5.79 9.32 4.22
N VAL A 151 -4.67 8.70 4.61
CA VAL A 151 -3.73 8.06 3.69
C VAL A 151 -3.85 6.55 3.85
N PHE A 152 -4.05 5.87 2.73
CA PHE A 152 -4.05 4.42 2.64
C PHE A 152 -2.80 3.97 1.87
N ASN A 153 -1.94 3.21 2.52
CA ASN A 153 -0.80 2.55 1.89
C ASN A 153 -0.61 1.16 2.48
N SER A 154 -0.63 0.13 1.63
CA SER A 154 -0.83 -1.23 2.09
C SER A 154 0.38 -1.86 2.80
N CYS A 155 1.61 -1.57 2.37
CA CYS A 155 2.83 -2.12 2.99
C CYS A 155 3.82 -1.06 3.47
N SER A 156 3.77 0.16 2.92
CA SER A 156 4.64 1.27 3.28
C SER A 156 6.13 0.89 3.22
N HIS A 157 6.57 0.25 2.13
CA HIS A 157 7.97 -0.13 1.95
C HIS A 157 8.91 1.07 1.98
N GLY A 158 8.49 2.19 1.40
CA GLY A 158 9.20 3.46 1.49
C GLY A 158 9.19 4.09 2.89
N GLY A 159 8.48 3.49 3.86
CA GLY A 159 8.35 3.95 5.24
C GLY A 159 7.15 4.87 5.45
N ALA A 160 6.27 4.54 6.39
CA ALA A 160 5.05 5.30 6.61
C ALA A 160 5.31 6.76 7.03
N ASP A 161 6.41 7.02 7.74
CA ASP A 161 6.79 8.38 8.12
C ASP A 161 7.25 9.21 6.91
N ASN A 162 7.92 8.59 5.92
CA ASN A 162 8.19 9.23 4.63
C ASN A 162 6.88 9.52 3.89
N ILE A 163 5.98 8.54 3.78
CA ILE A 163 4.69 8.70 3.10
C ILE A 163 3.87 9.84 3.70
N ILE A 164 3.78 9.93 5.03
CA ILE A 164 3.05 11.01 5.70
C ILE A 164 3.65 12.38 5.35
N ARG A 165 4.99 12.51 5.32
CA ARG A 165 5.67 13.76 4.92
C ARG A 165 5.43 14.08 3.45
N GLU A 166 5.58 13.10 2.56
CA GLU A 166 5.36 13.26 1.12
C GLU A 166 3.94 13.72 0.81
N VAL A 167 2.93 13.16 1.49
CA VAL A 167 1.54 13.60 1.35
C VAL A 167 1.35 15.01 1.92
N ALA A 168 1.90 15.31 3.10
CA ALA A 168 1.82 16.65 3.67
C ALA A 168 2.45 17.72 2.76
N ASP A 169 3.59 17.41 2.13
CA ASP A 169 4.27 18.30 1.18
C ASP A 169 3.48 18.44 -0.14
N THR A 170 2.80 17.37 -0.56
CA THR A 170 1.92 17.38 -1.76
C THR A 170 0.69 18.26 -1.55
N PHE A 171 0.20 18.38 -0.32
CA PHE A 171 -0.99 19.17 0.02
C PHE A 171 -0.70 20.24 1.10
N PRO A 172 0.03 21.31 0.76
CA PRO A 172 0.38 22.35 1.72
C PRO A 172 -0.84 22.92 2.45
N GLY A 173 -0.76 23.00 3.78
CA GLY A 173 -1.84 23.50 4.63
C GLY A 173 -2.93 22.47 4.96
N ARG A 174 -2.82 21.23 4.46
CA ARG A 174 -3.69 20.12 4.86
C ARG A 174 -2.92 19.17 5.77
N LYS A 175 -3.50 18.90 6.94
CA LYS A 175 -2.92 17.94 7.89
C LYS A 175 -3.20 16.51 7.44
N VAL A 176 -2.17 15.67 7.42
CA VAL A 176 -2.36 14.22 7.39
C VAL A 176 -2.82 13.78 8.77
N ARG A 177 -4.07 13.34 8.85
CA ARG A 177 -4.73 12.98 10.10
C ARG A 177 -4.65 11.48 10.36
N ALA A 178 -4.91 10.67 9.34
CA ALA A 178 -5.02 9.22 9.47
C ALA A 178 -4.08 8.49 8.51
N MET A 179 -3.44 7.43 9.00
CA MET A 179 -2.62 6.52 8.20
C MET A 179 -3.16 5.09 8.35
N ILE A 180 -3.50 4.45 7.23
CA ILE A 180 -4.14 3.14 7.19
C ILE A 180 -3.32 2.18 6.33
N GLY A 181 -2.96 1.04 6.91
CA GLY A 181 -2.31 -0.07 6.22
C GLY A 181 -1.14 -0.67 7.00
N GLY A 182 -0.33 -1.49 6.34
CA GLY A 182 0.83 -2.15 6.92
C GLY A 182 2.08 -1.28 6.89
N PHE A 183 2.99 -1.49 7.84
CA PHE A 183 4.24 -0.72 8.01
C PHE A 183 5.52 -1.56 7.86
N HIS A 184 5.40 -2.80 7.39
CA HIS A 184 6.50 -3.72 7.12
C HIS A 184 7.46 -3.93 8.32
N LEU A 185 6.88 -4.11 9.52
CA LEU A 185 7.61 -4.21 10.80
C LEU A 185 7.80 -5.64 11.33
N HIS A 186 7.19 -6.66 10.72
CA HIS A 186 7.16 -8.03 11.26
C HIS A 186 8.55 -8.68 11.46
N ASN A 187 9.58 -8.18 10.77
CA ASN A 187 10.96 -8.68 10.85
C ASN A 187 11.91 -7.69 11.54
N LYS A 188 11.39 -6.67 12.23
CA LYS A 188 12.15 -5.59 12.87
C LYS A 188 12.38 -5.86 14.34
N THR A 189 13.49 -5.34 14.85
CA THR A 189 13.78 -5.38 16.29
C THR A 189 12.89 -4.40 17.04
N GLU A 190 12.63 -4.67 18.33
CA GLU A 190 11.87 -3.77 19.19
C GLU A 190 12.44 -2.34 19.18
N ALA A 191 13.77 -2.20 19.27
CA ALA A 191 14.44 -0.89 19.23
C ALA A 191 14.14 -0.12 17.92
N TYR A 192 14.05 -0.82 16.80
CA TYR A 192 13.65 -0.21 15.53
C TYR A 192 12.19 0.24 15.57
N VAL A 193 11.28 -0.60 16.08
CA VAL A 193 9.85 -0.27 16.18
C VAL A 193 9.61 0.94 17.08
N ARG A 194 10.29 1.04 18.23
CA ARG A 194 10.21 2.22 19.12
C ARG A 194 10.76 3.48 18.46
N SER A 195 11.89 3.38 17.75
CA SER A 195 12.42 4.51 16.97
C SER A 195 11.46 4.95 15.85
N PHE A 196 10.78 4.00 15.21
CA PHE A 196 9.77 4.29 14.21
C PHE A 196 8.53 4.95 14.82
N ALA A 197 8.10 4.55 16.02
CA ALA A 197 7.02 5.20 16.75
C ALA A 197 7.32 6.68 17.02
N GLU A 198 8.55 7.02 17.44
CA GLU A 198 8.99 8.41 17.61
C GLU A 198 8.88 9.21 16.30
N LYS A 199 9.29 8.62 15.16
CA LYS A 199 9.15 9.25 13.84
C LYS A 199 7.69 9.51 13.48
N LEU A 200 6.81 8.53 13.71
CA LEU A 200 5.36 8.69 13.49
C LEU A 200 4.79 9.80 14.37
N ARG A 201 5.14 9.83 15.66
CA ARG A 201 4.73 10.89 16.59
C ARG A 201 5.16 12.28 16.09
N ALA A 202 6.37 12.40 15.57
CA ALA A 202 6.91 13.66 15.04
C ALA A 202 6.16 14.17 13.80
N THR A 203 5.46 13.30 13.06
CA THR A 203 4.61 13.74 11.93
C THR A 203 3.32 14.44 12.37
N GLY A 204 2.92 14.30 13.64
CA GLY A 204 1.66 14.84 14.15
C GLY A 204 0.41 14.06 13.74
N ILE A 205 0.57 12.83 13.24
CA ILE A 205 -0.52 11.91 12.92
C ILE A 205 -1.44 11.69 14.13
N GLU A 206 -2.74 11.65 13.89
CA GLU A 206 -3.75 11.55 14.96
C GLU A 206 -4.40 10.17 15.04
N GLU A 207 -4.32 9.39 13.96
CA GLU A 207 -4.99 8.10 13.85
C GLU A 207 -4.18 7.15 12.97
N ILE A 208 -3.98 5.92 13.44
CA ILE A 208 -3.24 4.86 12.76
C ILE A 208 -4.08 3.59 12.80
N TRP A 209 -4.33 3.00 11.64
CA TRP A 209 -4.95 1.68 11.52
C TRP A 209 -3.96 0.73 10.85
N THR A 210 -3.42 -0.23 11.59
CA THR A 210 -2.35 -1.08 11.08
C THR A 210 -2.54 -2.58 11.33
N GLY A 211 -1.93 -3.39 10.47
CA GLY A 211 -2.05 -4.86 10.41
C GLY A 211 -1.14 -5.42 9.31
N HIS A 212 -1.51 -6.55 8.71
CA HIS A 212 -0.77 -7.17 7.60
C HIS A 212 0.73 -7.37 7.91
N CYS A 213 1.62 -6.69 7.19
CA CYS A 213 3.07 -6.80 7.32
C CYS A 213 3.66 -6.10 8.55
N THR A 214 2.84 -5.39 9.35
CA THR A 214 3.26 -4.84 10.65
C THR A 214 3.58 -5.96 11.64
N GLY A 215 2.77 -7.01 11.71
CA GLY A 215 2.93 -8.11 12.68
C GLY A 215 2.45 -7.75 14.10
N GLU A 216 2.10 -8.78 14.87
CA GLU A 216 1.46 -8.66 16.19
C GLU A 216 2.38 -7.99 17.24
N GLU A 217 3.63 -8.41 17.31
CA GLU A 217 4.62 -7.86 18.26
C GLU A 217 4.88 -6.38 18.01
N ALA A 218 5.10 -5.97 16.76
CA ALA A 218 5.31 -4.57 16.42
C ALA A 218 4.06 -3.72 16.66
N TYR A 219 2.85 -4.27 16.39
CA TYR A 219 1.61 -3.60 16.74
C TYR A 219 1.51 -3.29 18.24
N HIS A 220 1.87 -4.24 19.11
CA HIS A 220 1.83 -4.02 20.55
C HIS A 220 2.83 -2.94 21.00
N ILE A 221 4.04 -2.92 20.44
CA ILE A 221 5.02 -1.87 20.74
C ILE A 221 4.52 -0.51 20.27
N LEU A 222 3.95 -0.41 19.06
CA LEU A 222 3.34 0.83 18.57
C LEU A 222 2.18 1.27 19.48
N LYS A 223 1.36 0.33 19.94
CA LYS A 223 0.25 0.62 20.85
C LYS A 223 0.72 1.13 22.21
N GLU A 224 1.84 0.62 22.72
CA GLU A 224 2.50 1.10 23.93
C GLU A 224 3.02 2.53 23.74
N GLU A 225 3.74 2.79 22.64
CA GLU A 225 4.41 4.07 22.38
C GLU A 225 3.46 5.21 21.97
N LEU A 226 2.41 4.90 21.21
CA LEU A 226 1.51 5.90 20.61
C LEU A 226 0.12 5.89 21.25
N GLY A 227 -0.20 4.90 22.08
CA GLY A 227 -1.39 4.88 22.91
C GLY A 227 -2.70 4.85 22.12
N GLY A 228 -3.57 5.83 22.39
CA GLY A 228 -4.96 5.86 21.91
C GLY A 228 -5.11 5.91 20.38
N ILE A 229 -4.09 6.40 19.67
CA ILE A 229 -4.19 6.67 18.22
C ILE A 229 -3.96 5.43 17.35
N VAL A 230 -3.43 4.34 17.91
CA VAL A 230 -3.13 3.11 17.15
C VAL A 230 -4.28 2.11 17.30
N HIS A 231 -4.82 1.67 16.17
CA HIS A 231 -5.93 0.74 16.08
C HIS A 231 -5.55 -0.47 15.23
N GLN A 232 -6.05 -1.64 15.59
CA GLN A 232 -5.79 -2.86 14.83
C GLN A 232 -6.69 -2.92 13.60
N LEU A 233 -6.09 -3.18 12.44
CA LEU A 233 -6.79 -3.48 11.21
C LEU A 233 -6.97 -5.00 11.09
N ALA A 234 -8.22 -5.46 11.06
CA ALA A 234 -8.57 -6.87 10.93
C ALA A 234 -9.55 -7.08 9.77
N ALA A 235 -9.57 -8.29 9.20
CA ALA A 235 -10.53 -8.65 8.17
C ALA A 235 -11.97 -8.44 8.67
N GLY A 236 -12.80 -7.78 7.88
CA GLY A 236 -14.19 -7.45 8.24
C GLY A 236 -14.35 -6.18 9.08
N ALA A 237 -13.27 -5.49 9.45
CA ALA A 237 -13.37 -4.19 10.10
C ALA A 237 -14.05 -3.16 9.19
N GLN A 238 -14.87 -2.30 9.79
CA GLN A 238 -15.49 -1.14 9.13
C GLN A 238 -15.05 0.11 9.88
N ILE A 239 -14.41 1.03 9.17
CA ILE A 239 -13.85 2.26 9.72
C ILE A 239 -14.58 3.44 9.07
N ARG A 240 -14.98 4.43 9.86
CA ARG A 240 -15.53 5.70 9.37
C ARG A 240 -14.50 6.79 9.60
N LEU A 241 -13.99 7.36 8.51
CA LEU A 241 -13.02 8.46 8.51
C LEU A 241 -13.74 9.70 7.99
N GLY A 242 -14.19 10.55 8.92
CA GLY A 242 -15.07 11.70 8.60
C GLY A 242 -16.55 11.34 8.48
#